data_AF-A0A1B9KCP8-F1
#
_entry.id   AF-A0A1B9KCP8-F1
#
_cell.length_a   1.000
_cell.length_b   1.000
_cell.length_c   1.000
_cell.angle_alpha   90.00
_cell.angle_beta   90.00
_cell.angle_gamma   90.00
#
_symmetry.space_group_name_H-M   'P 1'
#
loop_
_entity.id
_entity.type
_entity.pdbx_description
1 polymer ?
#
loop_
_entity_poly.entity_id
_entity_poly.type
_entity_poly.pdbx_seq_one_letter_code
_entity_poly.pdbx_strand_id
1 'polypeptide(L)'
;MKISNILTCAIVSILVISCAKKPISQSVKNEQPMEIDPLTTLQQQTEHNNPFVVDAKIKLLQFVGDSNFNNYITKHGILACNGNENQTSCVLNFYLQEYYKLKYDVQIKRIIEENQTEHDIELSKIEATQINIDKYCKMSADFVAAIYNNDKSNITKKFQPLFRMTEQNMSTLYTKVSRDSYSHFLIDENPSMLQEMKADYVEKCLDNPKDNIINYFNLFR
;
A
#
# COMPACT_ATOMS: atom_id res chain seq x y z
N MET A 1 5.15 13.88 30.14
CA MET A 1 4.91 12.68 30.96
C MET A 1 3.47 12.75 31.49
N LYS A 2 2.71 11.67 31.32
CA LYS A 2 1.35 11.38 31.84
C LYS A 2 0.14 12.01 31.12
N ILE A 3 -0.47 11.15 30.30
CA ILE A 3 -1.89 11.11 29.99
C ILE A 3 -2.61 10.49 31.20
N SER A 4 -3.75 11.06 31.61
CA SER A 4 -4.85 10.40 32.34
C SER A 4 -6.06 11.35 32.28
N ASN A 5 -7.05 11.18 31.41
CA ASN A 5 -8.14 10.20 31.37
C ASN A 5 -9.10 10.23 32.59
N ILE A 6 -10.38 10.48 32.27
CA ILE A 6 -11.62 10.11 32.97
C ILE A 6 -12.10 11.07 34.08
N LEU A 7 -13.25 11.73 33.89
CA LEU A 7 -14.53 11.40 34.56
C LEU A 7 -15.64 12.44 34.23
N THR A 8 -16.67 11.95 33.54
CA THR A 8 -18.10 12.14 33.84
C THR A 8 -18.61 13.50 34.35
N CYS A 9 -19.35 14.21 33.51
CA CYS A 9 -20.43 15.09 33.96
C CYS A 9 -21.76 14.53 33.44
N ALA A 10 -22.42 13.76 34.31
CA ALA A 10 -23.80 13.35 34.14
C ALA A 10 -24.65 14.05 35.22
N ILE A 11 -25.77 14.61 34.76
CA ILE A 11 -27.03 14.90 35.48
C ILE A 11 -27.06 16.22 36.28
N VAL A 12 -28.03 17.09 35.94
CA VAL A 12 -29.18 17.54 36.78
C VAL A 12 -30.22 18.18 35.81
N SER A 13 -31.29 17.47 35.48
CA SER A 13 -32.67 17.56 36.04
C SER A 13 -33.50 18.75 35.55
N ILE A 14 -34.58 18.46 34.80
CA ILE A 14 -35.81 19.26 34.85
C ILE A 14 -36.99 18.30 35.03
N LEU A 15 -37.63 18.41 36.19
CA LEU A 15 -38.88 17.77 36.59
C LEU A 15 -39.85 18.89 36.96
N VAL A 16 -40.97 19.04 36.25
CA VAL A 16 -42.27 19.51 36.78
C VAL A 16 -43.34 19.12 35.73
N ILE A 17 -44.09 18.02 35.90
CA ILE A 17 -45.38 17.86 36.62
C ILE A 17 -46.44 18.89 36.18
N SER A 18 -47.44 18.42 35.42
CA SER A 18 -48.81 18.93 35.46
C SER A 18 -49.83 17.84 35.12
N CYS A 19 -50.46 17.35 36.19
CA CYS A 19 -51.84 16.86 36.38
C CYS A 19 -52.63 16.21 35.23
N ALA A 20 -52.75 14.88 35.36
CA ALA A 20 -53.95 14.05 35.32
C ALA A 20 -55.29 14.62 34.79
N LYS A 21 -55.78 13.99 33.71
CA LYS A 21 -57.17 13.52 33.59
C LYS A 21 -57.19 12.14 32.87
N LYS A 22 -57.88 11.17 33.46
CA LYS A 22 -58.34 9.90 32.87
C LYS A 22 -59.74 9.63 33.45
N PRO A 23 -60.58 8.73 32.90
CA PRO A 23 -60.34 7.83 31.76
C PRO A 23 -61.51 7.79 30.74
N ILE A 24 -61.30 7.18 29.58
CA ILE A 24 -62.14 6.10 29.04
C ILE A 24 -61.25 5.23 28.16
N SER A 25 -61.43 3.93 28.37
CA SER A 25 -60.80 2.76 27.79
C SER A 25 -60.79 2.69 26.26
N GLN A 26 -59.62 2.40 25.68
CA GLN A 26 -59.48 1.41 24.61
C GLN A 26 -58.04 0.87 24.63
N SER A 27 -57.92 -0.41 24.98
CA SER A 27 -56.70 -1.18 24.86
C SER A 27 -56.37 -1.34 23.37
N VAL A 28 -55.53 -0.44 22.83
CA VAL A 28 -54.77 -0.72 21.62
C VAL A 28 -53.33 -0.94 22.08
N LYS A 29 -52.84 -2.17 21.90
CA LYS A 29 -51.41 -2.46 21.99
C LYS A 29 -50.72 -1.56 20.97
N ASN A 30 -50.07 -0.48 21.43
CA ASN A 30 -49.09 0.21 20.63
C ASN A 30 -47.89 -0.72 20.51
N GLU A 31 -47.86 -1.50 19.43
CA GLU A 31 -46.62 -2.06 18.91
C GLU A 31 -45.65 -0.89 18.74
N GLN A 32 -44.49 -0.96 19.39
CA GLN A 32 -43.39 -0.05 19.10
C GLN A 32 -43.11 -0.15 17.59
N PRO A 33 -42.87 0.97 16.87
CA PRO A 33 -42.43 0.88 15.49
C PRO A 33 -41.09 0.13 15.50
N MET A 34 -41.07 -1.06 14.90
CA MET A 34 -39.83 -1.76 14.62
C MET A 34 -39.03 -0.84 13.70
N GLU A 35 -37.87 -0.38 14.14
CA GLU A 35 -36.97 0.46 13.34
C GLU A 35 -36.43 -0.43 12.22
N ILE A 36 -37.12 -0.43 11.07
CA ILE A 36 -36.72 -1.23 9.91
C ILE A 36 -35.49 -0.56 9.30
N ASP A 37 -34.42 -1.34 9.15
CA ASP A 37 -33.19 -0.91 8.49
C ASP A 37 -33.49 -0.28 7.11
N PRO A 38 -33.12 1.00 6.87
CA PRO A 38 -33.42 1.71 5.63
C PRO A 38 -32.90 1.01 4.37
N LEU A 39 -31.79 0.26 4.48
CA LEU A 39 -31.26 -0.52 3.38
C LEU A 39 -32.18 -1.70 3.05
N THR A 40 -32.58 -2.45 4.08
CA THR A 40 -33.51 -3.58 3.94
C THR A 40 -34.83 -3.14 3.30
N THR A 41 -35.38 -2.00 3.71
CA THR A 41 -36.59 -1.45 3.08
C THR A 41 -36.38 -1.10 1.60
N LEU A 42 -35.28 -0.41 1.29
CA LEU A 42 -34.92 -0.04 -0.09
C LEU A 42 -34.82 -1.29 -0.98
N GLN A 43 -34.09 -2.31 -0.52
CA GLN A 43 -33.92 -3.57 -1.25
C GLN A 43 -35.24 -4.29 -1.45
N GLN A 44 -36.09 -4.39 -0.43
CA GLN A 44 -37.42 -5.01 -0.56
C GLN A 44 -38.28 -4.28 -1.60
N GLN A 45 -38.25 -2.95 -1.64
CA GLN A 45 -39.03 -2.15 -2.58
C GLN A 45 -38.52 -2.28 -4.02
N THR A 46 -37.22 -2.34 -4.23
CA THR A 46 -36.63 -2.29 -5.58
C THR A 46 -36.30 -3.66 -6.18
N GLU A 47 -36.09 -4.69 -5.35
CA GLU A 47 -35.61 -6.01 -5.80
C GLU A 47 -36.72 -7.06 -5.90
N HIS A 48 -37.82 -6.93 -5.13
CA HIS A 48 -38.83 -7.98 -4.97
C HIS A 48 -39.51 -8.40 -6.28
N ASN A 49 -39.54 -7.54 -7.31
CA ASN A 49 -40.15 -7.84 -8.62
C ASN A 49 -39.38 -7.24 -9.81
N ASN A 50 -38.11 -6.90 -9.65
CA ASN A 50 -37.30 -6.36 -10.74
C ASN A 50 -36.10 -7.26 -11.07
N PRO A 51 -36.21 -8.14 -12.09
CA PRO A 51 -35.14 -9.07 -12.43
C PRO A 51 -33.86 -8.36 -12.87
N PHE A 52 -33.94 -7.14 -13.41
CA PHE A 52 -32.77 -6.37 -13.82
C PHE A 52 -31.98 -5.84 -12.62
N VAL A 53 -32.67 -5.38 -11.57
CA VAL A 53 -32.02 -4.94 -10.32
C VAL A 53 -31.34 -6.13 -9.64
N VAL A 54 -32.02 -7.29 -9.59
CA VAL A 54 -31.47 -8.52 -9.01
C VAL A 54 -30.24 -9.01 -9.78
N ASP A 55 -30.28 -9.00 -11.11
CA ASP A 55 -29.12 -9.37 -11.95
C ASP A 55 -27.93 -8.43 -11.72
N ALA A 56 -28.16 -7.11 -11.69
CA ALA A 56 -27.11 -6.12 -11.41
C ALA A 56 -26.52 -6.29 -10.00
N LYS A 57 -27.35 -6.59 -9.00
CA LYS A 57 -26.92 -6.94 -7.64
C LYS A 57 -26.01 -8.15 -7.65
N ILE A 58 -26.42 -9.26 -8.28
CA ILE A 58 -25.64 -10.51 -8.34
C ILE A 58 -24.28 -10.26 -9.01
N LYS A 59 -24.25 -9.46 -10.07
CA LYS A 59 -23.00 -9.07 -10.74
C LYS A 59 -22.05 -8.31 -9.82
N LEU A 60 -22.54 -7.33 -9.06
CA LEU A 60 -21.73 -6.60 -8.09
C LEU A 60 -21.31 -7.50 -6.91
N LEU A 61 -22.21 -8.39 -6.47
CA LEU A 61 -22.00 -9.34 -5.39
C LEU A 61 -20.84 -10.29 -5.67
N GLN A 62 -20.67 -10.73 -6.92
CA GLN A 62 -19.54 -11.56 -7.34
C GLN A 62 -18.17 -10.89 -7.12
N PHE A 63 -18.10 -9.56 -7.15
CA PHE A 63 -16.86 -8.81 -6.89
C PHE A 63 -16.66 -8.50 -5.40
N VAL A 64 -17.73 -8.15 -4.69
CA VAL A 64 -17.63 -7.66 -3.30
C VAL A 64 -17.67 -8.80 -2.27
N GLY A 65 -18.36 -9.90 -2.60
CA GLY A 65 -18.63 -11.03 -1.71
C GLY A 65 -19.80 -10.78 -0.76
N ASP A 66 -20.58 -11.84 -0.48
CA ASP A 66 -21.81 -11.79 0.32
C ASP A 66 -21.62 -11.13 1.69
N SER A 67 -20.55 -11.50 2.41
CA SER A 67 -20.31 -11.03 3.78
C SER A 67 -20.06 -9.53 3.89
N ASN A 68 -19.60 -8.88 2.81
CA ASN A 68 -19.24 -7.47 2.80
C ASN A 68 -20.22 -6.61 1.99
N PHE A 69 -21.18 -7.22 1.29
CA PHE A 69 -22.00 -6.56 0.29
C PHE A 69 -22.79 -5.38 0.85
N ASN A 70 -23.58 -5.60 1.91
CA ASN A 70 -24.43 -4.56 2.49
C ASN A 70 -23.62 -3.38 3.05
N ASN A 71 -22.47 -3.66 3.68
CA ASN A 71 -21.56 -2.62 4.16
C ASN A 71 -20.96 -1.83 2.98
N TYR A 72 -20.52 -2.52 1.94
CA TYR A 72 -19.99 -1.90 0.73
C TYR A 72 -21.00 -0.94 0.09
N ILE A 73 -22.21 -1.41 -0.23
CA ILE A 73 -23.20 -0.59 -0.94
C ILE A 73 -23.68 0.58 -0.08
N THR A 74 -23.77 0.40 1.24
CA THR A 74 -24.11 1.48 2.18
C THR A 74 -23.03 2.56 2.18
N LYS A 75 -21.77 2.16 2.31
CA LYS A 75 -20.62 3.09 2.28
C LYS A 75 -20.52 3.84 0.95
N HIS A 76 -20.88 3.20 -0.15
CA HIS A 76 -20.84 3.81 -1.48
C HIS A 76 -22.10 4.60 -1.82
N GLY A 77 -23.07 4.68 -0.91
CA GLY A 77 -24.14 5.66 -0.97
C GLY A 77 -25.45 5.16 -1.59
N ILE A 78 -25.73 3.85 -1.59
CA ILE A 78 -26.99 3.32 -2.11
C ILE A 78 -28.23 3.94 -1.43
N LEU A 79 -28.10 4.35 -0.16
CA LEU A 79 -29.17 5.00 0.59
C LEU A 79 -29.56 6.37 0.03
N ALA A 80 -28.75 6.98 -0.84
CA ALA A 80 -29.15 8.20 -1.57
C ALA A 80 -30.31 7.95 -2.56
N CYS A 81 -30.60 6.69 -2.89
CA CYS A 81 -31.79 6.33 -3.66
C CYS A 81 -33.09 6.40 -2.83
N ASN A 82 -33.01 6.50 -1.49
CA ASN A 82 -34.19 6.69 -0.66
C ASN A 82 -34.81 8.06 -0.93
N GLY A 83 -36.07 8.08 -1.37
CA GLY A 83 -36.78 9.30 -1.76
C GLY A 83 -36.56 9.75 -3.21
N ASN A 84 -35.85 8.95 -4.03
CA ASN A 84 -35.79 9.19 -5.46
C ASN A 84 -37.15 8.85 -6.12
N GLU A 85 -37.66 9.74 -6.98
CA GLU A 85 -38.95 9.53 -7.68
C GLU A 85 -38.97 8.24 -8.52
N ASN A 86 -37.81 7.77 -8.97
CA ASN A 86 -37.62 6.49 -9.65
C ASN A 86 -36.58 5.63 -8.91
N GLN A 87 -36.90 5.30 -7.65
CA GLN A 87 -36.08 4.52 -6.72
C GLN A 87 -35.48 3.25 -7.33
N THR A 88 -36.28 2.49 -8.09
CA THR A 88 -35.84 1.26 -8.77
C THR A 88 -34.76 1.52 -9.82
N SER A 89 -34.92 2.58 -10.63
CA SER A 89 -33.90 2.95 -11.62
C SER A 89 -32.63 3.47 -10.95
N CYS A 90 -32.76 4.22 -9.84
CA CYS A 90 -31.62 4.67 -9.05
C CYS A 90 -30.78 3.50 -8.52
N VAL A 91 -31.43 2.49 -7.90
CA VAL A 91 -30.74 1.30 -7.38
C VAL A 91 -30.10 0.47 -8.50
N LEU A 92 -30.80 0.29 -9.62
CA LEU A 92 -30.23 -0.40 -10.80
C LEU A 92 -28.96 0.30 -11.28
N ASN A 93 -29.02 1.62 -11.47
CA ASN A 93 -27.88 2.40 -11.95
C ASN A 93 -26.72 2.34 -10.94
N PHE A 94 -27.01 2.43 -9.65
CA PHE A 94 -26.01 2.27 -8.59
C PHE A 94 -25.27 0.93 -8.70
N TYR A 95 -26.00 -0.19 -8.74
CA TYR A 95 -25.38 -1.52 -8.84
C TYR A 95 -24.55 -1.69 -10.12
N LEU A 96 -25.03 -1.20 -11.25
CA LEU A 96 -24.30 -1.27 -12.52
C LEU A 96 -23.04 -0.40 -12.51
N GLN A 97 -23.12 0.83 -12.02
CA GLN A 97 -21.97 1.74 -11.96
C GLN A 97 -20.86 1.18 -11.08
N GLU A 98 -21.20 0.70 -9.89
CA GLU A 98 -20.22 0.08 -8.98
C GLU A 98 -19.64 -1.21 -9.55
N TYR A 99 -20.46 -2.03 -10.22
CA TYR A 99 -19.99 -3.23 -10.91
C TYR A 99 -18.97 -2.90 -12.01
N TYR A 100 -19.29 -1.95 -12.88
CA TYR A 100 -18.39 -1.59 -13.98
C TYR A 100 -17.11 -0.97 -13.47
N LYS A 101 -17.18 -0.13 -12.43
CA LYS A 101 -15.99 0.44 -11.78
C LYS A 101 -15.03 -0.65 -11.30
N LEU A 102 -15.52 -1.60 -10.50
CA LEU A 102 -14.69 -2.71 -10.01
C LEU A 102 -14.18 -3.61 -11.14
N LYS A 103 -15.01 -3.87 -12.14
CA LYS A 103 -14.61 -4.66 -13.31
C LYS A 103 -13.46 -4.01 -14.08
N TYR A 104 -13.51 -2.71 -14.32
CA TYR A 104 -12.45 -1.98 -15.01
C TYR A 104 -11.17 -1.90 -14.17
N ASP A 105 -11.29 -1.65 -12.86
CA ASP A 105 -10.13 -1.64 -11.95
C ASP A 105 -9.39 -2.98 -11.95
N VAL A 106 -10.12 -4.10 -11.91
CA VAL A 106 -9.54 -5.44 -11.99
C VAL A 106 -8.87 -5.70 -13.35
N GLN A 107 -9.50 -5.28 -14.45
CA GLN A 107 -8.92 -5.44 -15.79
C GLN A 107 -7.62 -4.62 -15.96
N ILE A 108 -7.60 -3.37 -15.49
CA ILE A 108 -6.42 -2.52 -15.54
C ILE A 108 -5.31 -3.12 -14.69
N LYS A 109 -5.62 -3.53 -13.45
CA LYS A 109 -4.65 -4.18 -12.56
C LYS A 109 -4.05 -5.43 -13.20
N ARG A 110 -4.88 -6.27 -13.82
CA ARG A 110 -4.43 -7.48 -14.53
C ARG A 110 -3.47 -7.15 -15.67
N ILE A 111 -3.78 -6.15 -16.51
CA ILE A 111 -2.89 -5.72 -17.60
C ILE A 111 -1.55 -5.22 -17.05
N ILE A 112 -1.57 -4.45 -15.97
CA ILE A 112 -0.33 -3.98 -15.31
C ILE A 112 0.50 -5.17 -14.81
N GLU A 113 -0.13 -6.13 -14.14
CA GLU A 113 0.53 -7.34 -13.62
C GLU A 113 1.09 -8.22 -14.76
N GLU A 114 0.32 -8.42 -15.84
CA GLU A 114 0.75 -9.17 -17.02
C GLU A 114 1.96 -8.49 -17.70
N ASN A 115 1.90 -7.17 -17.92
CA ASN A 115 3.00 -6.40 -18.51
C ASN A 115 4.25 -6.41 -17.60
N GLN A 116 4.07 -6.31 -16.29
CA GLN A 116 5.19 -6.36 -15.34
C GLN A 116 5.83 -7.75 -15.31
N THR A 117 5.02 -8.81 -15.40
CA THR A 117 5.50 -10.19 -15.49
C THR A 117 6.25 -10.43 -16.79
N GLU A 118 5.71 -9.96 -17.93
CA GLU A 118 6.38 -10.05 -19.23
C GLU A 118 7.72 -9.31 -19.21
N HIS A 119 7.76 -8.10 -18.63
CA HIS A 119 8.98 -7.34 -18.47
C HIS A 119 10.02 -8.06 -17.61
N ASP A 120 9.63 -8.61 -16.46
CA ASP A 120 10.52 -9.38 -15.58
C ASP A 120 11.04 -10.65 -16.28
N ILE A 121 10.21 -11.32 -17.11
CA ILE A 121 10.63 -12.46 -17.93
C ILE A 121 11.67 -12.02 -18.98
N GLU A 122 11.45 -10.92 -19.69
CA GLU A 122 12.43 -10.41 -20.67
C GLU A 122 13.75 -10.01 -20.00
N LEU A 123 13.71 -9.37 -18.83
CA LEU A 123 14.91 -9.09 -18.04
C LEU A 123 15.64 -10.37 -17.62
N SER A 124 14.91 -11.43 -17.27
CA SER A 124 15.52 -12.72 -16.89
C SER A 124 16.26 -13.41 -18.03
N LYS A 125 15.93 -13.10 -19.29
CA LYS A 125 16.61 -13.62 -20.48
C LYS A 125 17.93 -12.90 -20.77
N ILE A 126 18.18 -11.74 -20.15
CA ILE A 126 19.41 -10.98 -20.32
C ILE A 126 20.49 -11.60 -19.44
N GLU A 127 21.36 -12.42 -20.03
CA GLU A 127 22.55 -12.92 -19.34
C GLU A 127 23.59 -11.80 -19.18
N ALA A 128 24.10 -11.65 -17.95
CA ALA A 128 25.20 -10.72 -17.70
C ALA A 128 26.47 -11.22 -18.41
N THR A 129 26.88 -10.53 -19.46
CA THR A 129 28.13 -10.84 -20.16
C THR A 129 29.33 -10.67 -19.21
N GLN A 130 30.43 -11.39 -19.48
CA GLN A 130 31.67 -11.23 -18.72
C GLN A 130 32.10 -9.76 -18.65
N ILE A 131 31.94 -9.00 -19.74
CA ILE A 131 32.26 -7.57 -19.82
C ILE A 131 31.41 -6.75 -18.83
N ASN A 132 30.11 -7.05 -18.72
CA ASN A 132 29.22 -6.37 -17.79
C ASN A 132 29.58 -6.69 -16.33
N ILE A 133 29.93 -7.93 -16.04
CA ILE A 133 30.38 -8.37 -14.70
C ILE A 133 31.70 -7.68 -14.35
N ASP A 134 32.68 -7.67 -15.25
CA ASP A 134 33.95 -6.97 -15.09
C ASP A 134 33.76 -5.49 -14.77
N LYS A 135 32.89 -4.83 -15.55
CA LYS A 135 32.57 -3.42 -15.37
C LYS A 135 31.91 -3.17 -14.03
N TYR A 136 30.96 -4.02 -13.64
CA TYR A 136 30.31 -3.96 -12.33
C TYR A 136 31.33 -4.08 -11.19
N CYS A 137 32.18 -5.11 -11.21
CA CYS A 137 33.19 -5.34 -10.17
C CYS A 137 34.15 -4.15 -10.03
N LYS A 138 34.62 -3.60 -11.16
CA LYS A 138 35.47 -2.39 -11.17
C LYS A 138 34.75 -1.18 -10.60
N MET A 139 33.50 -0.93 -10.98
CA MET A 139 32.71 0.18 -10.46
C MET A 139 32.44 0.06 -8.96
N SER A 140 32.19 -1.16 -8.47
CA SER A 140 32.00 -1.42 -7.04
C SER A 140 33.30 -1.19 -6.25
N ALA A 141 34.44 -1.63 -6.77
CA ALA A 141 35.75 -1.37 -6.16
C ALA A 141 36.08 0.15 -6.14
N ASP A 142 35.78 0.87 -7.22
CA ASP A 142 35.95 2.32 -7.28
C ASP A 142 35.07 3.05 -6.25
N PHE A 143 33.85 2.55 -6.00
CA PHE A 143 32.98 3.12 -4.99
C PHE A 143 33.52 2.92 -3.59
N VAL A 144 33.96 1.70 -3.25
CA VAL A 144 34.59 1.43 -1.95
C VAL A 144 35.80 2.34 -1.74
N ALA A 145 36.64 2.49 -2.76
CA ALA A 145 37.79 3.39 -2.69
C ALA A 145 37.40 4.86 -2.51
N ALA A 146 36.35 5.33 -3.18
CA ALA A 146 35.82 6.68 -2.99
C ALA A 146 35.35 6.91 -1.54
N ILE A 147 34.75 5.90 -0.91
CA ILE A 147 34.32 5.97 0.50
C ILE A 147 35.51 6.10 1.45
N TYR A 148 36.55 5.25 1.28
CA TYR A 148 37.76 5.34 2.11
C TYR A 148 38.51 6.66 1.93
N ASN A 149 38.51 7.22 0.72
CA ASN A 149 39.09 8.54 0.44
C ASN A 149 38.18 9.73 0.80
N ASN A 150 36.97 9.47 1.29
CA ASN A 150 35.96 10.49 1.57
C ASN A 150 35.70 11.43 0.36
N ASP A 151 35.71 10.87 -0.86
CA ASP A 151 35.45 11.60 -2.10
C ASP A 151 33.94 11.84 -2.29
N LYS A 152 33.42 12.79 -1.49
CA LYS A 152 32.00 13.14 -1.46
C LYS A 152 31.44 13.52 -2.83
N SER A 153 32.26 14.13 -3.70
CA SER A 153 31.82 14.55 -5.03
C SER A 153 31.49 13.34 -5.90
N ASN A 154 32.41 12.37 -6.00
CA ASN A 154 32.14 11.15 -6.78
C ASN A 154 31.06 10.28 -6.13
N ILE A 155 31.02 10.20 -4.81
CA ILE A 155 29.99 9.44 -4.10
C ILE A 155 28.60 10.00 -4.42
N THR A 156 28.35 11.29 -4.21
CA THR A 156 27.01 11.88 -4.37
C THR A 156 26.61 12.02 -5.84
N LYS A 157 27.53 12.39 -6.73
CA LYS A 157 27.19 12.66 -8.15
C LYS A 157 27.16 11.41 -9.02
N LYS A 158 27.98 10.41 -8.71
CA LYS A 158 28.16 9.22 -9.57
C LYS A 158 27.65 7.96 -8.91
N PHE A 159 28.20 7.57 -7.78
CA PHE A 159 27.99 6.21 -7.26
C PHE A 159 26.66 6.04 -6.52
N GLN A 160 26.29 6.99 -5.66
CA GLN A 160 25.02 6.95 -4.94
C GLN A 160 23.80 6.84 -5.87
N PRO A 161 23.66 7.66 -6.94
CA PRO A 161 22.55 7.50 -7.87
C PRO A 161 22.66 6.22 -8.70
N LEU A 162 23.86 5.85 -9.18
CA LEU A 162 24.08 4.65 -9.97
C LEU A 162 23.66 3.38 -9.22
N PHE A 163 23.98 3.31 -7.93
CA PHE A 163 23.67 2.16 -7.08
C PHE A 163 22.34 2.29 -6.34
N ARG A 164 21.56 3.34 -6.63
CA ARG A 164 20.28 3.64 -5.97
C ARG A 164 20.38 3.58 -4.43
N MET A 165 21.48 4.09 -3.89
CA MET A 165 21.76 4.04 -2.45
C MET A 165 20.93 5.09 -1.72
N THR A 166 20.08 4.64 -0.79
CA THR A 166 19.33 5.53 0.09
C THR A 166 20.26 6.29 1.03
N GLU A 167 19.80 7.40 1.59
CA GLU A 167 20.57 8.15 2.61
C GLU A 167 20.90 7.27 3.82
N GLN A 168 19.98 6.38 4.22
CA GLN A 168 20.20 5.41 5.29
C GLN A 168 21.31 4.41 4.95
N ASN A 169 21.32 3.87 3.71
CA ASN A 169 22.38 2.98 3.25
C ASN A 169 23.73 3.68 3.28
N MET A 170 23.78 4.93 2.82
CA MET A 170 24.99 5.75 2.84
C MET A 170 25.48 6.03 4.26
N SER A 171 24.58 6.43 5.17
CA SER A 171 24.91 6.68 6.57
C SER A 171 25.47 5.42 7.26
N THR A 172 24.87 4.26 6.99
CA THR A 172 25.33 2.97 7.54
C THR A 172 26.73 2.64 7.03
N LEU A 173 26.97 2.83 5.73
CA LEU A 173 28.28 2.59 5.11
C LEU A 173 29.36 3.51 5.68
N TYR A 174 29.10 4.82 5.78
CA TYR A 174 30.03 5.76 6.40
C TYR A 174 30.33 5.42 7.86
N THR A 175 29.31 4.98 8.62
CA THR A 175 29.51 4.55 10.01
C THR A 175 30.39 3.31 10.10
N LYS A 176 30.24 2.37 9.16
CA LYS A 176 31.09 1.17 9.12
C LYS A 176 32.53 1.52 8.78
N VAL A 177 32.75 2.32 7.74
CA VAL A 177 34.11 2.71 7.30
C VAL A 177 34.81 3.56 8.33
N SER A 178 34.14 4.54 8.94
CA SER A 178 34.74 5.34 10.02
C SER A 178 35.15 4.53 11.27
N ARG A 179 34.61 3.32 11.44
CA ARG A 179 35.00 2.38 12.50
C ARG A 179 36.10 1.41 12.09
N ASP A 180 36.48 1.37 10.81
CA ASP A 180 37.54 0.52 10.29
C ASP A 180 38.92 1.19 10.46
N SER A 181 39.32 1.32 11.73
CA SER A 181 40.57 1.99 12.09
C SER A 181 41.81 1.30 11.52
N TYR A 182 41.74 -0.01 11.26
CA TYR A 182 42.86 -0.78 10.74
C TYR A 182 43.08 -0.51 9.25
N SER A 183 42.03 -0.56 8.43
CA SER A 183 42.16 -0.20 7.02
C SER A 183 42.55 1.27 6.84
N HIS A 184 42.03 2.18 7.65
CA HIS A 184 42.48 3.57 7.64
C HIS A 184 43.97 3.69 7.95
N PHE A 185 44.46 3.05 9.01
CA PHE A 185 45.88 3.03 9.34
C PHE A 185 46.74 2.51 8.18
N LEU A 186 46.36 1.39 7.56
CA LEU A 186 47.12 0.83 6.44
C LEU A 186 47.16 1.76 5.22
N ILE A 187 46.05 2.44 4.91
CA ILE A 187 45.97 3.38 3.79
C ILE A 187 46.77 4.65 4.08
N ASP A 188 46.71 5.16 5.31
CA ASP A 188 47.41 6.38 5.71
C ASP A 188 48.94 6.16 5.69
N GLU A 189 49.42 5.00 6.16
CA GLU A 189 50.84 4.64 6.14
C GLU A 189 51.35 4.28 4.74
N ASN A 190 50.50 3.68 3.91
CA ASN A 190 50.84 3.34 2.53
C ASN A 190 49.64 3.53 1.59
N PRO A 191 49.53 4.70 0.93
CA PRO A 191 48.43 4.98 0.02
C PRO A 191 48.28 4.01 -1.16
N SER A 192 49.33 3.24 -1.51
CA SER A 192 49.22 2.19 -2.54
C SER A 192 48.32 1.04 -2.10
N MET A 193 48.15 0.82 -0.78
CA MET A 193 47.28 -0.22 -0.22
C MET A 193 45.85 -0.09 -0.72
N LEU A 194 45.38 1.14 -0.99
CA LEU A 194 44.05 1.33 -1.53
C LEU A 194 43.91 0.70 -2.93
N GLN A 195 44.94 0.74 -3.77
CA GLN A 195 44.90 0.10 -5.09
C GLN A 195 44.98 -1.43 -4.98
N GLU A 196 45.74 -1.94 -4.01
CA GLU A 196 45.81 -3.38 -3.72
C GLU A 196 44.45 -3.90 -3.21
N MET A 197 43.82 -3.17 -2.29
CA MET A 197 42.46 -3.46 -1.80
C MET A 197 41.44 -3.45 -2.95
N LYS A 198 41.55 -2.52 -3.90
CA LYS A 198 40.68 -2.49 -5.09
C LYS A 198 40.88 -3.72 -5.97
N ALA A 199 42.12 -4.15 -6.19
CA ALA A 199 42.42 -5.31 -7.02
C ALA A 199 41.86 -6.60 -6.39
N ASP A 200 42.13 -6.81 -5.09
CA ASP A 200 41.59 -7.93 -4.30
C ASP A 200 40.05 -7.95 -4.31
N TYR A 201 39.43 -6.77 -4.22
CA TYR A 201 37.98 -6.65 -4.31
C TYR A 201 37.42 -7.05 -5.68
N VAL A 202 38.09 -6.63 -6.77
CA VAL A 202 37.67 -6.99 -8.13
C VAL A 202 37.79 -8.50 -8.31
N GLU A 203 38.90 -9.11 -7.91
CA GLU A 203 39.12 -10.56 -8.01
C GLU A 203 38.03 -11.34 -7.27
N LYS A 204 37.76 -11.01 -6.01
CA LYS A 204 36.68 -11.63 -5.21
C LYS A 204 35.30 -11.43 -5.83
N CYS A 205 35.05 -10.26 -6.42
CA CYS A 205 33.79 -10.00 -7.11
C CYS A 205 33.66 -10.82 -8.40
N LEU A 206 34.74 -11.03 -9.15
CA LEU A 206 34.69 -11.84 -10.36
C LEU A 206 34.42 -13.32 -10.06
N ASP A 207 34.95 -13.83 -8.94
CA ASP A 207 34.69 -15.19 -8.46
C ASP A 207 33.24 -15.37 -8.00
N ASN A 208 32.66 -14.36 -7.34
CA ASN A 208 31.27 -14.42 -6.87
C ASN A 208 30.58 -13.05 -6.93
N PRO A 209 30.09 -12.64 -8.12
CA PRO A 209 29.57 -11.28 -8.33
C PRO A 209 28.25 -11.02 -7.61
N LYS A 210 27.51 -12.09 -7.25
CA LYS A 210 26.21 -12.02 -6.59
C LYS A 210 26.32 -11.62 -5.11
N ASP A 211 27.42 -11.99 -4.45
CA ASP A 211 27.66 -11.73 -3.03
C ASP A 211 28.43 -10.41 -2.77
N ASN A 212 28.66 -9.64 -3.83
CA ASN A 212 29.35 -8.36 -3.73
C ASN A 212 28.49 -7.33 -2.97
N ILE A 213 29.14 -6.48 -2.16
CA ILE A 213 28.58 -5.49 -1.20
C ILE A 213 27.49 -4.58 -1.83
N ILE A 214 27.46 -4.46 -3.15
CA ILE A 214 26.52 -3.64 -3.89
C ILE A 214 25.53 -4.51 -4.67
N ASN A 215 24.69 -5.24 -3.94
CA ASN A 215 23.39 -5.77 -4.37
C ASN A 215 23.24 -5.92 -5.91
N TYR A 216 23.90 -6.95 -6.45
CA TYR A 216 23.98 -7.29 -7.88
C TYR A 216 22.61 -7.21 -8.60
N PHE A 217 21.52 -7.48 -7.88
CA PHE A 217 20.14 -7.42 -8.38
C PHE A 217 19.56 -6.01 -8.59
N ASN A 218 20.11 -4.95 -8.00
CA ASN A 218 19.58 -3.59 -8.14
C ASN A 218 20.21 -2.79 -9.31
N LEU A 219 21.33 -3.28 -9.87
CA LEU A 219 22.03 -2.63 -10.98
C LEU A 219 21.63 -3.15 -12.36
N PHE A 220 21.19 -4.40 -12.43
CA PHE A 220 20.72 -5.04 -13.67
C PHE A 220 19.19 -5.06 -13.79
N ARG A 221 18.50 -4.28 -12.95
CA ARG A 221 17.06 -4.02 -13.02
C ARG A 221 16.79 -2.53 -13.24
#